data_AF-A0A2N6GGK6-F1
#
_entry.id   AF-A0A2N6GGK6-F1
#
_cell.length_a   1.000
_cell.length_b   1.000
_cell.length_c   1.000
_cell.angle_alpha   90.00
_cell.angle_beta   90.00
_cell.angle_gamma   90.00
#
_symmetry.space_group_name_H-M   'P 1'
#
loop_
_entity.id
_entity.type
_entity.pdbx_description
1 polymer ?
#
loop_
_entity_poly.entity_id
_entity_poly.type
_entity_poly.pdbx_seq_one_letter_code
_entity_poly.pdbx_strand_id
1 'polypeptide(L)'
;MRYAIYALLLTLPINLPAQTANGQPPQIPEFADVKMRMLPMMTDSLGPMTQTRDCIAASQNSDQLNGCISIMADYQKKMMASMDRGHTTPPPEPPKLEWSEELKTRMLTDIDLSIKNTLSTKSCLELSTSHEQMTQCMEAAGLTRKPAKQ
;
A
#
# COMPACT_ATOMS: atom_id res chain seq x y z
N MET A 1 -62.18 -51.49 -15.37
CA MET A 1 -61.54 -52.30 -14.31
C MET A 1 -60.26 -51.62 -13.88
N ARG A 2 -60.00 -51.61 -12.57
CA ARG A 2 -58.83 -51.07 -11.88
C ARG A 2 -57.52 -51.60 -12.51
N TYR A 3 -56.48 -50.76 -12.60
CA TYR A 3 -55.17 -51.01 -11.97
C TYR A 3 -54.41 -49.69 -11.81
N ALA A 4 -54.01 -49.42 -10.57
CA ALA A 4 -53.11 -48.37 -10.16
C ALA A 4 -51.66 -48.87 -10.30
N ILE A 5 -50.74 -48.01 -10.75
CA ILE A 5 -49.31 -48.14 -10.44
C ILE A 5 -48.80 -46.77 -10.00
N TYR A 6 -48.15 -46.82 -8.85
CA TYR A 6 -47.73 -45.73 -7.98
C TYR A 6 -46.74 -44.77 -8.65
N ALA A 7 -47.09 -43.49 -8.67
CA ALA A 7 -46.19 -42.41 -9.01
C ALA A 7 -45.66 -41.74 -7.73
N LEU A 8 -44.36 -41.46 -7.79
CA LEU A 8 -43.60 -40.50 -6.99
C LEU A 8 -43.36 -40.83 -5.51
N LEU A 9 -42.24 -41.53 -5.35
CA LEU A 9 -41.26 -41.36 -4.28
C LEU A 9 -41.14 -39.90 -3.78
N LEU A 10 -41.44 -39.72 -2.50
CA LEU A 10 -40.63 -39.00 -1.51
C LEU A 10 -40.04 -37.66 -1.95
N THR A 11 -40.85 -36.60 -1.89
CA THR A 11 -40.33 -35.25 -1.64
C THR A 11 -39.92 -35.14 -0.18
N LEU A 12 -38.68 -35.50 0.13
CA LEU A 12 -38.00 -35.10 1.35
C LEU A 12 -37.80 -33.58 1.32
N PRO A 13 -38.27 -32.81 2.33
CA PRO A 13 -37.84 -31.43 2.49
C PRO A 13 -36.37 -31.49 2.92
N ILE A 14 -35.46 -31.30 1.97
CA ILE A 14 -34.06 -31.03 2.30
C ILE A 14 -34.06 -29.65 2.96
N ASN A 15 -34.24 -29.64 4.27
CA ASN A 15 -33.69 -28.61 5.13
C ASN A 15 -32.18 -28.68 4.92
N LEU A 16 -31.67 -27.94 3.93
CA LEU A 16 -30.27 -27.55 3.95
C LEU A 16 -30.13 -26.69 5.21
N PRO A 17 -29.33 -27.06 6.22
CA PRO A 17 -28.69 -26.03 7.00
C PRO A 17 -27.88 -25.22 5.99
N ALA A 18 -28.32 -24.00 5.71
CA ALA A 18 -27.45 -22.98 5.15
C ALA A 18 -26.24 -22.96 6.09
N GLN A 19 -25.15 -23.58 5.66
CA GLN A 19 -23.87 -23.41 6.30
C GLN A 19 -23.60 -21.92 6.18
N THR A 20 -23.84 -21.21 7.28
CA THR A 20 -23.25 -19.90 7.50
C THR A 20 -21.75 -20.19 7.43
N ALA A 21 -21.17 -19.98 6.25
CA ALA A 21 -19.77 -19.71 6.14
C ALA A 21 -19.56 -18.47 6.99
N ASN A 22 -19.27 -18.69 8.28
CA ASN A 22 -18.83 -17.70 9.25
C ASN A 22 -17.40 -17.27 8.86
N GLY A 23 -17.23 -16.85 7.61
CA GLY A 23 -16.19 -15.91 7.27
C GLY A 23 -16.71 -14.56 7.77
N GLN A 24 -16.38 -14.22 9.02
CA GLN A 24 -16.47 -12.83 9.44
C GLN A 24 -15.84 -11.98 8.33
N PRO A 25 -16.56 -10.99 7.76
CA PRO A 25 -15.94 -10.09 6.81
C PRO A 25 -14.72 -9.47 7.49
N PRO A 26 -13.59 -9.31 6.77
CA PRO A 26 -12.38 -8.73 7.35
C PRO A 26 -12.76 -7.41 8.01
N GLN A 27 -12.54 -7.31 9.33
CA GLN A 27 -12.86 -6.10 10.07
C GLN A 27 -12.02 -4.97 9.49
N ILE A 28 -12.70 -3.95 8.95
CA ILE A 28 -12.03 -2.72 8.51
C ILE A 28 -11.45 -2.09 9.78
N PRO A 29 -10.12 -1.85 9.86
CA PRO A 29 -9.52 -1.22 11.03
C PRO A 29 -10.17 0.14 11.30
N GLU A 30 -10.34 0.49 12.57
CA GLU A 30 -10.88 1.80 12.91
C GLU A 30 -9.97 2.91 12.38
N PHE A 31 -10.56 4.02 11.92
CA PHE A 31 -9.80 5.13 11.35
C PHE A 31 -8.71 5.65 12.30
N ALA A 32 -8.99 5.66 13.61
CA ALA A 32 -8.03 6.04 14.64
C ALA A 32 -6.80 5.11 14.66
N ASP A 33 -7.00 3.79 14.52
CA ASP A 33 -5.91 2.80 14.47
C ASP A 33 -5.07 2.96 13.20
N VAL A 34 -5.73 3.20 12.06
CA VAL A 34 -5.05 3.48 10.79
C VAL A 34 -4.20 4.74 10.93
N LYS A 35 -4.77 5.82 11.46
CA LYS A 35 -4.08 7.10 11.69
C LYS A 35 -2.87 6.93 12.61
N MET A 36 -3.06 6.24 13.74
CA MET A 36 -2.00 5.98 14.73
C MET A 36 -0.83 5.18 14.13
N ARG A 37 -1.13 4.21 13.24
CA ARG A 37 -0.09 3.39 12.60
C ARG A 37 0.58 4.10 11.43
N MET A 38 -0.18 4.79 10.58
CA MET A 38 0.33 5.36 9.33
C MET A 38 1.07 6.68 9.51
N LEU A 39 0.63 7.55 10.42
CA LEU A 39 1.27 8.86 10.62
C LEU A 39 2.76 8.77 10.98
N PRO A 40 3.19 7.91 11.91
CA PRO A 40 4.61 7.73 12.20
C PRO A 40 5.38 7.25 10.96
N MET A 41 4.88 6.23 10.25
CA MET A 41 5.55 5.70 9.06
C MET A 41 5.71 6.74 7.94
N MET A 42 4.72 7.62 7.74
CA MET A 42 4.82 8.72 6.78
C MET A 42 5.80 9.80 7.23
N THR A 43 5.86 10.07 8.54
CA THR A 43 6.80 11.05 9.10
C THR A 43 8.23 10.56 8.97
N ASP A 44 8.47 9.30 9.32
CA ASP A 44 9.78 8.67 9.31
C ASP A 44 10.31 8.45 7.88
N SER A 45 9.44 8.30 6.88
CA SER A 45 9.85 8.11 5.48
C SER A 45 10.32 9.39 4.79
N LEU A 46 9.88 10.57 5.26
CA LEU A 46 10.21 11.85 4.60
C LEU A 46 11.71 12.14 4.63
N GLY A 47 12.38 11.91 5.76
CA GLY A 47 13.81 12.13 5.90
C GLY A 47 14.64 11.34 4.88
N PRO A 48 14.52 10.00 4.84
CA PRO A 48 15.18 9.15 3.84
C PRO A 48 14.85 9.55 2.40
N MET A 49 13.60 9.91 2.08
CA MET A 49 13.25 10.36 0.73
C MET A 49 13.96 11.67 0.36
N THR A 50 13.98 12.66 1.25
CA THR A 50 14.70 13.92 1.01
C THR A 50 16.20 13.69 0.86
N GLN A 51 16.81 12.86 1.72
CA GLN A 51 18.23 12.50 1.61
C GLN A 51 18.54 11.80 0.28
N THR A 52 17.66 10.90 -0.16
CA THR A 52 17.81 10.20 -1.44
C THR A 52 17.71 11.18 -2.61
N ARG A 53 16.77 12.13 -2.57
CA ARG A 53 16.62 13.19 -3.58
C ARG A 53 17.89 14.04 -3.67
N ASP A 54 18.40 14.51 -2.54
CA ASP A 54 19.62 15.33 -2.48
C ASP A 54 20.84 14.56 -3.01
N CYS A 55 20.96 13.28 -2.66
CA CYS A 55 22.02 12.42 -3.16
C CYS A 55 21.93 12.25 -4.69
N ILE A 56 20.75 11.93 -5.23
CA ILE A 56 20.55 11.78 -6.68
C ILE A 56 20.91 13.08 -7.40
N ALA A 57 20.49 14.23 -6.86
CA ALA A 57 20.79 15.54 -7.44
C ALA A 57 22.31 15.81 -7.53
N ALA A 58 23.07 15.35 -6.53
CA ALA A 58 24.52 15.46 -6.50
C ALA A 58 25.26 14.39 -7.33
N SER A 59 24.58 13.31 -7.73
CA SER A 59 25.21 12.20 -8.46
C SER A 59 25.64 12.61 -9.89
N GLN A 60 26.81 12.11 -10.29
CA GLN A 60 27.46 12.39 -11.57
C GLN A 60 27.88 11.12 -12.32
N ASN A 61 27.69 9.94 -11.72
CA ASN A 61 28.04 8.65 -12.31
C ASN A 61 27.23 7.49 -11.68
N SER A 62 27.37 6.29 -12.27
CA SER A 62 26.65 5.08 -11.84
C SER A 62 26.96 4.70 -10.40
N ASP A 63 28.22 4.80 -9.95
CA ASP A 63 28.60 4.43 -8.58
C ASP A 63 27.91 5.32 -7.54
N GLN A 64 27.89 6.64 -7.77
CA GLN A 64 27.20 7.59 -6.89
C GLN A 64 25.69 7.37 -6.90
N LEU A 65 25.09 7.16 -8.08
CA LEU A 65 23.65 6.92 -8.21
C LEU A 65 23.23 5.65 -7.46
N ASN A 66 23.97 4.56 -7.63
CA ASN A 66 23.72 3.30 -6.93
C ASN A 66 23.92 3.43 -5.42
N GLY A 67 24.90 4.25 -4.98
CA GLY A 67 25.05 4.65 -3.59
C GLY A 67 23.80 5.35 -3.03
N CYS A 68 23.17 6.23 -3.79
CA CYS A 68 21.96 6.94 -3.35
C CYS A 68 20.77 6.00 -3.12
N ILE A 69 20.61 4.96 -3.93
CA ILE A 69 19.49 4.02 -3.84
C ILE A 69 19.54 3.22 -2.52
N SER A 70 20.74 3.02 -1.96
CA SER A 70 20.91 2.32 -0.69
C SER A 70 20.21 3.01 0.49
N ILE A 71 20.01 4.34 0.44
CA ILE A 71 19.35 5.11 1.50
C ILE A 71 17.91 4.61 1.73
N MET A 72 17.15 4.43 0.65
CA MET A 72 15.77 3.91 0.75
C MET A 72 15.75 2.42 1.09
N ALA A 73 16.71 1.64 0.60
CA ALA A 73 16.82 0.22 0.96
C ALA A 73 17.11 0.02 2.45
N ASP A 74 17.99 0.83 3.04
CA ASP A 74 18.30 0.81 4.46
C ASP A 74 17.10 1.23 5.31
N TYR A 75 16.34 2.24 4.86
CA TYR A 75 15.10 2.63 5.51
C TYR A 75 14.07 1.49 5.49
N GLN A 76 13.85 0.87 4.33
CA GLN A 76 12.93 -0.28 4.20
C GLN A 76 13.36 -1.44 5.10
N LYS A 77 14.66 -1.75 5.15
CA LYS A 77 15.21 -2.78 6.03
C LYS A 77 14.94 -2.49 7.51
N LYS A 78 15.14 -1.24 7.96
CA LYS A 78 14.82 -0.82 9.34
C LYS A 78 13.33 -0.95 9.64
N MET A 79 12.47 -0.55 8.70
CA MET A 79 11.01 -0.65 8.84
C MET A 79 10.55 -2.12 8.89
N MET A 80 11.10 -2.99 8.05
CA MET A 80 10.79 -4.43 8.08
C MET A 80 11.26 -5.07 9.39
N ALA A 81 12.45 -4.72 9.87
CA ALA A 81 12.97 -5.22 11.14
C ALA A 81 12.12 -4.80 12.35
N SER A 82 11.47 -3.63 12.31
CA SER A 82 10.57 -3.19 13.39
C SER A 82 9.18 -3.81 13.31
N MET A 83 8.77 -4.31 12.14
CA MET A 83 7.46 -4.96 11.93
C MET A 83 7.51 -6.48 12.08
N ASP A 84 8.68 -7.11 11.99
CA ASP A 84 8.77 -8.56 11.89
C ASP A 84 9.00 -9.30 13.22
N ARG A 85 8.11 -10.26 13.48
CA ARG A 85 8.14 -11.21 14.60
C ARG A 85 8.75 -12.56 14.16
N GLY A 86 9.88 -12.51 13.45
CA GLY A 86 10.81 -13.63 13.39
C GLY A 86 10.99 -14.37 12.07
N HIS A 87 10.43 -13.97 10.93
CA HIS A 87 10.70 -14.64 9.66
C HIS A 87 10.73 -13.64 8.48
N THR A 88 11.91 -13.09 8.16
CA THR A 88 12.11 -12.36 6.90
C THR A 88 13.42 -12.71 6.23
N THR A 89 13.29 -13.18 4.99
CA THR A 89 14.31 -13.11 3.96
C THR A 89 14.74 -11.65 3.83
N PRO A 90 16.04 -11.33 3.76
CA PRO A 90 16.48 -9.95 3.54
C PRO A 90 15.82 -9.38 2.27
N PRO A 91 15.47 -8.09 2.26
CA PRO A 91 14.93 -7.46 1.07
C PRO A 91 15.91 -7.65 -0.10
N PRO A 92 15.42 -7.87 -1.33
CA PRO A 92 16.28 -8.04 -2.49
C PRO A 92 17.16 -6.81 -2.65
N GLU A 93 18.42 -7.04 -3.06
CA GLU A 93 19.34 -5.95 -3.36
C GLU A 93 18.79 -5.11 -4.51
N PRO A 94 18.83 -3.77 -4.41
CA PRO A 94 18.34 -2.92 -5.48
C PRO A 94 19.11 -3.18 -6.79
N PRO A 95 18.44 -3.13 -7.95
CA PRO A 95 19.10 -3.30 -9.23
C PRO A 95 20.13 -2.20 -9.44
N LYS A 96 21.28 -2.55 -10.02
CA LYS A 96 22.27 -1.57 -10.44
C LYS A 96 21.72 -0.74 -11.60
N LEU A 97 21.80 0.57 -11.46
CA LEU A 97 21.39 1.53 -12.47
C LEU A 97 22.62 2.08 -13.19
N GLU A 98 22.53 2.18 -14.51
CA GLU A 98 23.47 2.94 -15.31
C GLU A 98 23.08 4.41 -15.32
N TRP A 99 24.03 5.28 -14.99
CA TRP A 99 23.78 6.71 -14.91
C TRP A 99 23.57 7.32 -16.28
N SER A 100 22.53 8.14 -16.39
CA SER A 100 22.32 9.09 -17.48
C SER A 100 21.59 10.32 -16.93
N GLU A 101 21.71 11.45 -17.61
CA GLU A 101 20.98 12.68 -17.23
C GLU A 101 19.46 12.49 -17.30
N GLU A 102 18.98 11.71 -18.27
CA GLU A 102 17.55 11.39 -18.38
C GLU A 102 17.07 10.54 -17.21
N LEU A 103 17.87 9.55 -16.79
CA LEU A 103 17.52 8.72 -15.64
C LEU A 103 17.52 9.54 -14.36
N LYS A 104 18.56 10.35 -14.14
CA LYS A 104 18.65 11.26 -12.99
C LYS A 104 17.44 12.18 -12.89
N THR A 105 17.09 12.83 -14.01
CA THR A 105 15.94 13.75 -14.07
C THR A 105 14.62 13.02 -13.77
N ARG A 106 14.43 11.81 -14.31
CA ARG A 106 13.25 10.99 -14.01
C ARG A 106 13.17 10.63 -12.53
N MET A 107 14.26 10.14 -11.96
CA MET A 107 14.29 9.76 -10.53
C MET A 107 14.04 10.95 -9.62
N LEU A 108 14.59 12.13 -9.94
CA LEU A 108 14.31 13.37 -9.20
C LEU A 108 12.83 13.75 -9.28
N THR A 109 12.23 13.65 -10.47
CA THR A 109 10.80 13.91 -10.64
C THR A 109 9.94 12.95 -9.82
N ASP A 110 10.27 11.66 -9.86
CA ASP A 110 9.52 10.62 -9.17
C ASP A 110 9.63 10.76 -7.65
N ILE A 111 10.82 11.09 -7.13
CA ILE A 111 11.01 11.25 -5.69
C ILE A 111 10.41 12.57 -5.18
N ASP A 112 10.47 13.66 -5.94
CA ASP A 112 9.79 14.92 -5.60
C ASP A 112 8.29 14.72 -5.53
N LEU A 113 7.72 14.00 -6.50
CA LEU A 113 6.31 13.63 -6.49
C LEU A 113 5.97 12.75 -5.28
N SER A 114 6.83 11.79 -4.94
CA SER A 114 6.65 10.90 -3.78
C SER A 114 6.68 11.67 -2.45
N ILE A 115 7.62 12.61 -2.29
CA ILE A 115 7.70 13.50 -1.12
C ILE A 115 6.43 14.34 -1.03
N LYS A 116 6.02 14.99 -2.13
CA LYS A 116 4.80 15.81 -2.17
C LYS A 116 3.57 15.00 -1.81
N ASN A 117 3.39 13.82 -2.40
CA ASN A 117 2.25 12.96 -2.14
C ASN A 117 2.23 12.48 -0.67
N THR A 118 3.39 12.15 -0.11
CA THR A 118 3.51 11.75 1.29
C THR A 118 3.14 12.89 2.23
N LEU A 119 3.64 14.11 1.98
CA LEU A 119 3.28 15.29 2.77
C LEU A 119 1.78 15.58 2.70
N SER A 120 1.19 15.54 1.50
CA SER A 120 -0.24 15.78 1.32
C SER A 120 -1.09 14.71 1.98
N THR A 121 -0.70 13.43 1.86
CA THR A 121 -1.42 12.32 2.50
C THR A 121 -1.31 12.40 4.02
N LYS A 122 -0.12 12.70 4.54
CA LYS A 122 0.12 12.94 5.97
C LYS A 122 -0.78 14.07 6.48
N SER A 123 -0.80 15.22 5.79
CA SER A 123 -1.65 16.36 6.14
C SER A 123 -3.13 15.98 6.17
N CYS A 124 -3.61 15.27 5.14
CA CYS A 124 -4.99 14.77 5.13
C CYS A 124 -5.29 13.84 6.30
N LEU A 125 -4.36 12.95 6.64
CA LEU A 125 -4.52 12.02 7.74
C LEU A 125 -4.51 12.73 9.11
N GLU A 126 -3.67 13.76 9.28
CA GLU A 126 -3.62 14.60 10.48
C GLU A 126 -4.91 15.39 10.69
N LEU A 127 -5.46 15.97 9.62
CA LEU A 127 -6.66 16.81 9.68
C LEU A 127 -7.97 16.02 9.77
N SER A 128 -7.98 14.79 9.27
CA SER A 128 -9.19 13.96 9.24
C SER A 128 -9.44 13.26 10.57
N THR A 129 -10.71 13.08 10.91
CA THR A 129 -11.20 12.27 12.03
C THR A 129 -11.98 11.04 11.56
N SER A 130 -12.19 10.88 10.25
CA SER A 130 -12.87 9.72 9.65
C SER A 130 -12.30 9.36 8.27
N HIS A 131 -12.63 8.15 7.79
CA HIS A 131 -12.27 7.73 6.42
C HIS A 131 -12.90 8.62 5.34
N GLU A 132 -14.11 9.13 5.57
CA GLU A 132 -14.79 10.01 4.63
C GLU A 132 -14.05 11.35 4.48
N GLN A 133 -13.70 11.99 5.60
CA GLN A 133 -12.92 13.23 5.59
C GLN A 133 -11.55 13.01 4.94
N MET A 134 -10.92 11.87 5.22
CA MET A 134 -9.64 11.51 4.59
C MET A 134 -9.80 11.39 3.08
N THR A 135 -10.83 10.70 2.60
CA THR A 135 -11.09 10.52 1.16
C THR A 135 -11.33 11.86 0.49
N GLN A 136 -12.18 12.71 1.07
CA GLN A 136 -12.46 14.06 0.55
C GLN A 136 -11.20 14.93 0.50
N CYS A 137 -10.35 14.87 1.53
CA CYS A 137 -9.09 15.59 1.53
C CYS A 137 -8.15 15.09 0.43
N MET A 138 -8.03 13.77 0.26
CA MET A 138 -7.18 13.15 -0.76
C MET A 138 -7.63 13.50 -2.18
N GLU A 139 -8.95 13.55 -2.42
CA GLU A 139 -9.53 14.01 -3.69
C GLU A 139 -9.22 15.48 -3.95
N ALA A 140 -9.39 16.34 -2.94
CA ALA A 140 -9.06 17.76 -3.03
C ALA A 140 -7.56 18.00 -3.28
N ALA A 141 -6.70 17.14 -2.74
CA ALA A 141 -5.26 17.16 -2.97
C ALA A 141 -4.84 16.55 -4.32
N GLY A 142 -5.77 16.01 -5.10
CA GLY A 142 -5.49 15.37 -6.39
C GLY A 142 -4.75 14.04 -6.28
N LEU A 143 -4.83 13.37 -5.12
CA LEU A 143 -4.11 12.12 -4.84
C LEU A 143 -4.89 10.85 -5.20
N THR A 144 -6.16 10.97 -5.55
CA THR A 144 -6.97 9.83 -6.01
C THR A 144 -6.76 9.59 -7.50
N ARG A 145 -6.22 8.42 -7.86
CA ARG A 145 -6.29 7.94 -9.24
C ARG A 145 -7.75 7.64 -9.55
N LYS A 146 -8.33 8.34 -10.54
CA LYS A 146 -9.56 7.86 -11.18
C LYS A 146 -9.30 6.40 -11.62
N PRO A 147 -10.18 5.43 -11.30
CA PRO A 147 -10.06 4.12 -11.91
C PRO A 147 -10.10 4.31 -13.42
N ALA A 148 -9.09 3.81 -14.13
CA ALA A 148 -9.13 3.74 -15.57
C ALA A 148 -10.39 2.95 -15.93
N LYS A 149 -11.34 3.59 -16.62
CA LYS A 149 -12.46 2.86 -17.22
C LYS A 149 -11.84 1.86 -18.19
N GLN A 150 -11.93 0.57 -17.87
CA GLN A 150 -11.76 -0.51 -18.84
C GLN A 150 -12.96 -0.55 -19.76
#